data_AF-A0A6C1E524-F1
#
_entry.id   AF-A0A6C1E524-F1
#
_cell.length_a   1.000
_cell.length_b   1.000
_cell.length_c   1.000
_cell.angle_alpha   90.00
_cell.angle_beta   90.00
_cell.angle_gamma   90.00
#
_symmetry.space_group_name_H-M   'P 1'
#
loop_
_entity.id
_entity.type
_entity.pdbx_description
1 polymer ?
#
loop_
_entity_poly.entity_id
_entity_poly.type
_entity_poly.pdbx_seq_one_letter_code
_entity_poly.pdbx_strand_id
1 'polypeptide(L)'
;MEPGGQLPGSIDVTIDEDLVDQNKPGDRVNVMGAFQSLSAGGMNQSNSNTLIGLKTLILGNTVYPMHARSTRVFARQVLTDLDIRNINKLSKKLTFLLFWPSP
;
A
#
# COMPACT_ATOMS: atom_id res chain seq x y z
N MET A 1 -5.49 -4.71 17.59
CA MET A 1 -6.68 -5.56 17.73
C MET A 1 -7.81 -4.64 18.11
N GLU A 2 -8.75 -4.39 17.21
CA GLU A 2 -9.97 -3.65 17.57
C GLU A 2 -10.83 -4.50 18.50
N PRO A 3 -11.46 -3.90 19.52
CA PRO A 3 -12.45 -4.60 20.34
C PRO A 3 -13.61 -5.05 19.42
N GLY A 4 -14.00 -6.32 19.53
CA GLY A 4 -15.02 -6.89 18.64
C GLY A 4 -16.34 -6.11 18.70
N GLY A 5 -16.92 -5.84 17.52
CA GLY A 5 -18.26 -5.23 17.38
C GLY A 5 -18.29 -3.80 16.82
N GLN A 6 -17.13 -3.13 16.68
CA GLN A 6 -17.07 -1.82 16.03
C GLN A 6 -16.88 -1.97 14.51
N LEU A 7 -17.56 -1.12 13.73
CA LEU A 7 -17.31 -1.01 12.29
C LEU A 7 -15.90 -0.43 12.05
N PRO A 8 -15.17 -0.93 11.04
CA PRO A 8 -13.85 -0.39 10.72
C PRO A 8 -13.96 1.09 10.34
N GLY A 9 -13.16 1.93 11.01
CA GLY A 9 -13.04 3.34 10.65
C GLY A 9 -12.21 3.49 9.38
N SER A 10 -12.75 4.15 8.35
CA SER A 10 -12.00 4.53 7.15
C SER A 10 -11.42 5.93 7.30
N ILE A 11 -10.23 6.13 6.73
CA ILE A 11 -9.55 7.43 6.65
C ILE A 11 -9.26 7.71 5.18
N ASP A 12 -9.45 8.96 4.78
CA ASP A 12 -9.16 9.39 3.41
C ASP A 12 -7.71 9.84 3.29
N VAL A 13 -7.04 9.35 2.25
CA VAL A 13 -5.67 9.72 1.91
C VAL A 13 -5.67 10.34 0.52
N THR A 14 -5.12 11.54 0.40
CA THR A 14 -4.90 12.22 -0.88
C THR A 14 -3.43 12.10 -1.25
N ILE A 15 -3.15 11.78 -2.50
CA ILE A 15 -1.79 11.55 -3.00
C ILE A 15 -1.62 12.34 -4.29
N ASP A 16 -0.42 12.90 -4.49
CA ASP A 16 -0.08 13.73 -5.64
C ASP A 16 0.36 12.88 -6.87
N GLU A 17 0.54 13.58 -8.00
CA GLU A 17 0.65 13.03 -9.37
C GLU A 17 1.64 11.87 -9.56
N ASP A 18 2.71 11.80 -8.77
CA ASP A 18 3.78 10.81 -8.92
C ASP A 18 3.40 9.40 -8.46
N LEU A 19 2.43 9.31 -7.54
CA LEU A 19 1.97 8.05 -6.95
C LEU A 19 0.57 7.64 -7.46
N VAL A 20 0.04 8.36 -8.46
CA VAL A 20 -1.21 8.02 -9.15
C VAL A 20 -1.04 6.68 -9.90
N ASP A 21 -2.11 5.88 -9.93
CA ASP A 21 -2.20 4.55 -10.56
C ASP A 21 -1.23 3.47 -10.04
N GLN A 22 -0.52 3.72 -8.94
CA GLN A 22 0.41 2.73 -8.36
C GLN A 22 -0.28 1.58 -7.63
N ASN A 23 -1.50 1.78 -7.12
CA ASN A 23 -2.19 0.81 -6.28
C ASN A 23 -3.55 0.44 -6.85
N LYS A 24 -3.91 -0.84 -6.78
CA LYS A 24 -5.23 -1.33 -7.18
C LYS A 24 -6.16 -1.46 -5.98
N PRO A 25 -7.50 -1.40 -6.21
CA PRO A 25 -8.46 -1.75 -5.18
C PRO A 25 -8.20 -3.16 -4.63
N GLY A 26 -8.05 -3.27 -3.31
CA GLY A 26 -7.76 -4.53 -2.62
C GLY A 26 -6.28 -4.80 -2.33
N ASP A 27 -5.36 -3.92 -2.75
CA ASP A 27 -3.95 -4.04 -2.42
C ASP A 27 -3.66 -3.73 -0.95
N ARG A 28 -2.71 -4.48 -0.38
CA ARG A 28 -2.20 -4.22 0.98
C ARG A 28 -1.13 -3.15 0.89
N VAL A 29 -1.47 -1.95 1.33
CA VAL A 29 -0.60 -0.77 1.25
C VAL A 29 -0.30 -0.21 2.64
N ASN A 30 0.92 0.26 2.82
CA ASN A 30 1.33 1.06 3.96
C ASN A 30 1.62 2.48 3.47
N VAL A 31 0.97 3.49 4.04
CA VAL A 31 1.08 4.87 3.58
C VAL A 31 1.65 5.75 4.68
N MET A 32 2.64 6.56 4.32
CA MET A 32 3.26 7.55 5.19
C MET A 32 2.95 8.94 4.64
N GLY A 33 2.58 9.85 5.53
CA GLY A 33 2.12 11.17 5.13
C GLY A 33 1.93 12.14 6.30
N ALA A 34 1.54 13.36 5.98
CA ALA A 34 1.20 14.37 6.95
C ALA A 34 -0.31 14.34 7.26
N PHE A 35 -0.66 14.41 8.54
CA PHE A 35 -2.06 14.58 8.95
C PHE A 35 -2.50 16.02 8.68
N GLN A 36 -3.56 16.20 7.91
CA GLN A 36 -4.11 17.50 7.56
C GLN A 36 -5.60 17.53 7.92
N SER A 37 -6.00 18.54 8.69
CA SER A 37 -7.41 18.84 8.89
C SER A 37 -7.89 19.82 7.82
N LEU A 38 -9.01 19.50 7.18
CA LEU A 38 -9.76 20.43 6.34
C LEU A 38 -10.75 21.15 7.25
N SER A 39 -10.28 22.23 7.89
CA SER A 39 -11.15 23.10 8.68
C SER A 39 -11.75 24.18 7.78
N ALA A 40 -12.94 23.91 7.26
CA ALA A 40 -13.88 24.93 6.75
C ALA A 40 -15.29 24.70 7.33
N GLY A 41 -15.37 23.89 8.39
CA GLY A 41 -16.59 23.41 9.02
C GLY A 41 -17.40 24.51 9.67
N GLY A 42 -18.29 25.13 8.90
CA GLY A 42 -19.33 26.02 9.43
C GLY A 42 -18.94 27.50 9.57
N MET A 43 -17.67 27.89 9.44
CA MET A 43 -17.26 29.31 9.58
C MET A 43 -17.89 30.27 8.55
N ASN A 44 -18.32 29.76 7.37
CA ASN A 44 -18.88 30.60 6.30
C ASN A 44 -20.41 30.54 6.19
N GLN A 45 -21.12 29.73 6.99
CA GLN A 45 -22.58 29.68 6.98
C GLN A 45 -23.16 29.74 8.38
N SER A 46 -23.87 30.84 8.63
CA SER A 46 -24.59 31.22 9.86
C SER A 46 -25.55 30.16 10.45
N ASN A 47 -25.79 29.04 9.75
CA ASN A 47 -26.79 28.01 10.11
C ASN A 47 -26.20 26.62 10.39
N SER A 48 -24.88 26.47 10.56
CA SER A 48 -24.28 25.15 10.85
C SER A 48 -24.04 24.97 12.36
N ASN A 49 -25.09 24.57 13.08
CA ASN A 49 -25.04 24.26 14.52
C ASN A 49 -24.47 22.86 14.83
N THR A 50 -23.73 22.21 13.92
CA THR A 50 -23.28 20.82 14.09
C THR A 50 -21.77 20.64 13.92
N LEU A 51 -21.16 19.88 14.82
CA LEU A 51 -19.73 19.59 14.96
C LEU A 51 -19.13 18.72 13.81
N ILE A 52 -19.87 18.51 12.72
CA ILE A 52 -19.55 17.52 11.67
C ILE A 52 -18.60 18.12 10.60
N GLY A 53 -18.23 19.40 10.74
CA GLY A 53 -17.49 20.14 9.71
C GLY A 53 -15.97 19.92 9.66
N LEU A 54 -15.39 19.10 10.54
CA LEU A 54 -13.95 18.85 10.58
C LEU A 54 -13.61 17.53 9.89
N LYS A 55 -13.40 17.59 8.58
CA LYS A 55 -12.91 16.44 7.81
C LYS A 55 -11.40 16.33 7.99
N THR A 56 -10.94 15.14 8.38
CA THR A 56 -9.51 14.82 8.46
C THR A 56 -9.10 14.08 7.20
N LEU A 57 -7.88 14.33 6.74
CA LEU A 57 -7.26 13.59 5.65
C LEU A 57 -5.76 13.44 5.91
N ILE A 58 -5.16 12.48 5.22
CA ILE A 58 -3.71 12.33 5.18
C ILE A 58 -3.22 12.77 3.80
N LEU A 59 -2.24 13.67 3.77
CA LEU A 59 -1.48 13.97 2.56
C LEU A 59 -0.36 12.92 2.46
N GLY A 60 -0.52 11.98 1.52
CA GLY A 60 0.39 10.85 1.34
C GLY A 60 1.66 11.27 0.62
N ASN A 61 2.82 10.99 1.22
CA ASN A 61 4.14 11.22 0.63
C ASN A 61 4.74 9.93 0.05
N THR A 62 4.44 8.78 0.64
CA THR A 62 5.01 7.50 0.18
C THR A 62 4.05 6.35 0.43
N VAL A 63 3.86 5.51 -0.58
CA VAL A 63 3.07 4.28 -0.50
C VAL A 63 3.97 3.06 -0.72
N TYR A 64 3.97 2.16 0.25
CA TYR A 64 4.67 0.88 0.18
C TYR A 64 3.70 -0.29 0.06
N PRO A 65 3.75 -1.09 -1.02
CA PRO A 65 2.98 -2.33 -1.09
C PRO A 65 3.60 -3.39 -0.16
N MET A 66 2.82 -3.94 0.78
CA MET A 66 3.33 -4.91 1.75
C MET A 66 3.52 -6.32 1.17
N HIS A 67 2.72 -6.70 0.16
CA HIS A 67 2.86 -7.98 -0.55
C HIS A 67 2.29 -7.88 -1.95
N ALA A 68 3.11 -8.09 -2.97
CA ALA A 68 2.63 -8.20 -4.34
C ALA A 68 2.88 -9.62 -4.87
N ARG A 69 1.97 -10.54 -4.50
CA ARG A 69 1.83 -11.83 -5.18
C ARG A 69 0.69 -11.84 -6.20
N SER A 70 -0.02 -10.73 -6.40
CA SER A 70 -1.14 -10.67 -7.32
C SER A 70 -1.00 -9.51 -8.31
N THR A 71 -0.52 -9.87 -9.50
CA THR A 71 -1.05 -9.45 -10.81
C THR A 71 -0.63 -8.12 -11.45
N ARG A 72 0.02 -7.13 -10.80
CA ARG A 72 0.65 -6.04 -11.61
C ARG A 72 1.64 -5.09 -10.94
N VAL A 73 1.64 -4.98 -9.62
CA VAL A 73 2.64 -4.18 -8.91
C VAL A 73 3.78 -5.12 -8.56
N PHE A 74 4.98 -4.88 -9.07
CA PHE A 74 6.11 -5.75 -8.76
C PHE A 74 6.46 -5.56 -7.28
N ALA A 75 6.31 -6.62 -6.47
CA ALA A 75 6.99 -6.68 -5.18
C ALA A 75 8.48 -6.71 -5.52
N ARG A 76 9.14 -5.55 -5.43
CA ARG A 76 10.56 -5.43 -5.69
C ARG A 76 11.32 -6.11 -4.56
N GLN A 77 11.47 -7.42 -4.66
CA GLN A 77 12.49 -8.13 -3.90
C GLN A 77 13.83 -7.70 -4.45
N VAL A 78 14.58 -6.96 -3.65
CA VAL A 78 15.93 -6.52 -4.00
C VAL A 78 16.81 -7.76 -4.04
N LEU A 79 17.10 -8.25 -5.25
CA LEU A 79 18.03 -9.36 -5.46
C LEU A 79 19.46 -8.83 -5.34
N THR A 80 20.25 -9.47 -4.49
CA THR A 80 21.68 -9.17 -4.35
C THR A 80 22.50 -10.03 -5.32
N ASP A 81 23.73 -9.61 -5.61
CA ASP A 81 24.65 -10.40 -6.45
C ASP A 81 24.96 -11.79 -5.86
N LEU A 82 24.86 -11.92 -4.54
CA LEU A 82 24.96 -13.21 -3.87
C LEU A 82 23.79 -14.13 -4.24
N ASP A 83 22.58 -13.59 -4.24
CA ASP A 83 21.37 -14.33 -4.60
C ASP A 83 21.43 -14.81 -6.05
N ILE A 84 21.85 -13.94 -6.97
CA ILE A 84 22.00 -14.29 -8.40
C ILE A 84 23.00 -15.44 -8.58
N ARG A 85 24.15 -15.40 -7.89
CA ARG A 85 25.13 -16.49 -7.93
C ARG A 85 24.57 -17.78 -7.33
N ASN A 86 23.84 -17.68 -6.23
CA ASN A 86 23.25 -18.84 -5.58
C ASN A 86 22.16 -19.48 -6.46
N ILE A 87 21.31 -18.68 -7.09
CA ILE A 87 20.30 -19.15 -8.06
C ILE A 87 20.97 -19.87 -9.22
N ASN A 88 22.02 -19.27 -9.80
CA ASN A 88 22.76 -19.89 -10.92
C ASN A 88 23.48 -21.17 -10.51
N LYS A 89 23.96 -21.28 -9.26
CA LYS A 89 24.54 -22.52 -8.72
C LYS A 89 23.49 -23.60 -8.52
N LEU A 90 22.32 -23.24 -7.95
CA LEU A 90 21.22 -24.17 -7.71
C LEU A 90 20.61 -24.70 -9.01
N SER A 91 20.44 -23.84 -10.01
CA SER A 91 19.89 -24.19 -11.33
C SER A 91 20.67 -25.32 -12.03
N LYS A 92 21.98 -25.41 -11.80
CA LYS A 92 22.85 -26.42 -12.42
C LYS A 92 22.82 -27.79 -11.72
N LYS A 93 22.13 -27.92 -10.58
CA LYS A 93 22.11 -29.17 -9.81
C LYS A 93 21.16 -30.17 -10.48
N LEU A 94 21.63 -31.38 -10.77
CA LEU A 94 20.85 -32.46 -11.41
C LEU A 94 19.50 -32.74 -10.73
N THR A 95 19.43 -32.60 -9.40
CA THR A 95 18.19 -32.76 -8.63
C THR A 95 17.11 -31.76 -9.01
N PHE A 96 17.48 -30.54 -9.41
CA PHE A 96 16.52 -29.52 -9.86
C PHE A 96 15.93 -29.89 -11.24
N LEU A 97 16.76 -30.38 -12.17
CA LEU A 97 16.34 -30.86 -13.49
C LEU A 97 15.46 -32.12 -13.43
N LEU A 98 15.65 -32.98 -12.41
CA LEU A 98 14.79 -34.15 -12.19
C LEU A 98 13.40 -33.78 -11.66
N PHE A 99 13.28 -32.68 -10.90
CA PHE A 99 12.01 -32.20 -10.33
C PHE A 99 11.26 -31.26 -11.27
N TRP A 100 11.95 -30.58 -12.18
CA TRP A 100 11.37 -29.73 -13.21
C TRP A 100 11.64 -30.31 -14.61
N PRO A 101 10.92 -31.37 -15.02
CA PRO A 101 10.96 -31.82 -16.40
C PRO A 101 10.35 -30.72 -17.29
N SER A 102 11.04 -30.39 -18.38
CA SER A 102 10.42 -29.57 -19.43
C SER A 102 9.18 -30.30 -19.97
N PRO A 103 8.12 -29.58 -20.39
CA PRO A 103 7.06 -30.21 -21.17
C PRO A 103 7.61 -30.86 -22.45
#